data_AF-A0A7V4EKB4-F1
#
_entry.id   AF-A0A7V4EKB4-F1
#
_cell.length_a   1.000
_cell.length_b   1.000
_cell.length_c   1.000
_cell.angle_alpha   90.00
_cell.angle_beta   90.00
_cell.angle_gamma   90.00
#
_symmetry.space_group_name_H-M   'P 1'
#
loop_
_entity.id
_entity.type
_entity.pdbx_description
1 polymer ?
#
loop_
_entity_poly.entity_id
_entity_poly.type
_entity_poly.pdbx_seq_one_letter_code
_entity_poly.pdbx_strand_id
1 'polypeptide(L)'
;MLYIGPSVPVSQWREYQPEQRPGLYRVFSRIQTPEDCLNFASRYGMLRSKIYAEQVSRWQAEAKLIREALTAYRILETGDFEALEEVVTDRPAVQAQPGAVDWYTVDFEKRGGGLVKRTLNTLAAGGTKEGALWFHLRRLVNDSLKDNVHVQLQILDGPPELVTRPANLLGFMWLQLAQEIVGIRQRRICQQCGKGFWLVERGEGRSRTRRDAIYCSGRCKVAAYRKRKAEASLSTDR
;
A
#
# COMPACT_ATOMS: atom_id res chain seq x y z
N MET A 1 8.38 12.86 -38.79
CA MET A 1 8.02 11.47 -39.13
C MET A 1 7.97 10.69 -37.82
N LEU A 2 6.77 10.48 -37.27
CA LEU A 2 6.59 9.79 -35.99
C LEU A 2 6.50 8.28 -36.27
N TYR A 3 7.51 7.53 -35.81
CA TYR A 3 7.50 6.07 -35.91
C TYR A 3 6.62 5.52 -34.79
N ILE A 4 5.38 5.16 -35.13
CA ILE A 4 4.50 4.39 -34.27
C ILE A 4 4.88 2.92 -34.50
N GLY A 5 5.54 2.30 -33.52
CA GLY A 5 5.85 0.87 -33.56
C GLY A 5 4.60 0.01 -33.79
N PRO A 6 4.77 -1.25 -34.22
CA PRO A 6 3.65 -2.10 -34.64
C PRO A 6 2.59 -2.19 -33.54
N SER A 7 1.34 -1.87 -33.91
CA SER A 7 0.19 -1.87 -33.01
C SER A 7 -0.10 -3.27 -32.51
N VAL A 8 0.00 -3.46 -31.19
CA VAL A 8 -0.41 -4.71 -30.53
C VAL A 8 -1.95 -4.75 -30.50
N PRO A 9 -2.61 -5.81 -31.02
CA PRO A 9 -4.07 -5.92 -31.04
C PRO A 9 -4.67 -5.74 -29.63
N VAL A 10 -5.78 -5.01 -29.51
CA VAL A 10 -6.46 -4.72 -28.23
C VAL A 10 -6.75 -5.98 -27.39
N SER A 11 -6.98 -7.11 -28.05
CA SER A 11 -7.18 -8.43 -27.44
C SER A 11 -5.96 -9.03 -26.71
N GLN A 12 -4.77 -8.49 -26.93
CA GLN A 12 -3.53 -8.90 -26.26
C GLN A 12 -3.14 -7.96 -25.10
N TRP A 13 -3.91 -6.89 -24.86
CA TRP A 13 -3.71 -6.03 -23.70
C TRP A 13 -4.14 -6.83 -22.48
N ARG A 14 -3.17 -7.41 -21.77
CA ARG A 14 -3.45 -7.92 -20.42
C ARG A 14 -3.74 -6.70 -19.57
N GLU A 15 -5.03 -6.48 -19.29
CA GLU A 15 -5.44 -5.50 -18.30
C GLU A 15 -4.65 -5.77 -17.02
N TYR A 16 -3.81 -4.82 -16.63
CA TYR A 16 -3.02 -4.94 -15.41
C TYR A 16 -4.00 -4.94 -14.24
N GLN A 17 -4.06 -6.06 -13.53
CA GLN A 17 -4.89 -6.27 -12.33
C GLN A 17 -4.03 -6.07 -11.08
N PRO A 18 -3.91 -4.84 -10.54
CA PRO A 18 -3.06 -4.55 -9.40
C PRO A 18 -3.45 -5.37 -8.15
N GLU A 19 -4.71 -5.79 -8.02
CA GLU A 19 -5.24 -6.68 -6.96
C GLU A 19 -4.48 -8.00 -6.83
N GLN A 20 -3.96 -8.52 -7.94
CA GLN A 20 -3.20 -9.76 -7.96
C GLN A 20 -1.76 -9.59 -7.47
N ARG A 21 -1.29 -8.34 -7.24
CA ARG A 21 0.09 -8.03 -6.88
C ARG A 21 0.20 -7.47 -5.46
N PRO A 22 0.49 -8.32 -4.46
CA PRO A 22 0.73 -7.88 -3.09
C PRO A 22 2.04 -7.10 -2.93
N GLY A 23 2.01 -6.14 -2.01
CA GLY A 23 3.17 -5.34 -1.64
C GLY A 23 3.57 -4.30 -2.69
N LEU A 24 2.66 -3.89 -3.57
CA LEU A 24 2.94 -2.86 -4.58
C LEU A 24 3.30 -1.53 -3.91
N TYR A 25 2.65 -1.18 -2.81
CA TYR A 25 2.98 0.00 -2.00
C TYR A 25 4.45 -0.04 -1.50
N ARG A 26 5.00 -1.22 -1.15
CA ARG A 26 6.43 -1.37 -0.77
C ARG A 26 7.39 -1.23 -1.95
N VAL A 27 6.95 -1.57 -3.16
CA VAL A 27 7.76 -1.35 -4.36
C VAL A 27 7.78 0.14 -4.67
N PHE A 28 6.61 0.79 -4.64
CA PHE A 28 6.47 2.21 -4.90
C PHE A 28 7.18 3.07 -3.85
N SER A 29 7.16 2.67 -2.58
CA SER A 29 7.86 3.38 -1.51
C SER A 29 9.37 3.51 -1.75
N ARG A 30 9.97 2.68 -2.62
CA ARG A 30 11.40 2.75 -2.96
C ARG A 30 11.74 3.83 -3.98
N ILE A 31 10.75 4.48 -4.60
CA ILE A 31 10.99 5.56 -5.56
C ILE A 31 11.67 6.74 -4.86
N GLN A 32 12.82 7.14 -5.38
CA GLN A 32 13.58 8.29 -4.90
C GLN A 32 13.88 9.28 -6.02
N THR A 33 14.04 8.80 -7.25
CA THR A 33 14.49 9.58 -8.41
C THR A 33 13.41 9.70 -9.49
N PRO A 34 13.55 10.65 -10.43
CA PRO A 34 12.71 10.69 -11.64
C PRO A 34 12.77 9.39 -12.45
N GLU A 35 13.94 8.77 -12.53
CA GLU A 35 14.15 7.51 -13.25
C GLU A 35 13.39 6.35 -12.60
N ASP A 36 13.31 6.30 -11.27
CA ASP A 36 12.48 5.32 -10.57
C ASP A 36 10.99 5.48 -10.91
N CYS A 37 10.53 6.72 -11.08
CA CYS A 37 9.15 7.02 -11.47
C CYS A 37 8.85 6.46 -12.86
N LEU A 38 9.74 6.72 -13.83
CA LEU A 38 9.61 6.20 -15.20
C LEU A 38 9.63 4.68 -15.24
N ASN A 39 10.54 4.06 -14.48
CA ASN A 39 10.65 2.60 -14.39
C ASN A 39 9.41 1.96 -13.74
N PHE A 40 8.85 2.62 -12.72
CA PHE A 40 7.60 2.18 -12.10
C PHE A 40 6.43 2.33 -13.09
N ALA A 41 6.28 3.49 -13.72
CA ALA A 41 5.20 3.77 -14.68
C ALA A 41 5.22 2.78 -15.85
N SER A 42 6.41 2.48 -16.39
CA SER A 42 6.58 1.52 -17.49
C SER A 42 6.17 0.09 -17.12
N ARG A 43 6.19 -0.26 -15.82
CA ARG A 43 5.86 -1.60 -15.34
C ARG A 43 4.42 -1.75 -14.83
N TYR A 44 3.86 -0.67 -14.27
CA TYR A 44 2.62 -0.73 -13.51
C TYR A 44 1.54 0.24 -14.02
N GLY A 45 1.91 1.14 -14.92
CA GLY A 45 1.04 2.21 -15.41
C GLY A 45 1.13 3.49 -14.58
N MET A 46 0.32 4.46 -14.98
CA MET A 46 0.23 5.77 -14.35
C MET A 46 -0.43 5.69 -12.96
N LEU A 47 -0.09 6.65 -12.10
CA LEU A 47 -0.41 6.61 -10.67
C LEU A 47 -1.86 7.05 -10.39
N ARG A 48 -2.33 8.11 -11.05
CA ARG A 48 -3.65 8.72 -10.88
C ARG A 48 -4.46 8.75 -12.17
N SER A 49 -3.87 9.17 -13.28
CA SER A 49 -4.59 9.38 -14.55
C SER A 49 -3.97 8.58 -15.68
N LYS A 50 -4.81 7.87 -16.45
CA LYS A 50 -4.38 7.20 -17.68
C LYS A 50 -4.25 8.14 -18.88
N ILE A 51 -4.77 9.37 -18.78
CA ILE A 51 -4.97 10.29 -19.92
C ILE A 51 -4.25 11.63 -19.78
N TYR A 52 -3.78 11.98 -18.58
CA TYR A 52 -3.09 13.23 -18.33
C TYR A 52 -1.67 12.98 -17.83
N ALA A 53 -0.73 13.83 -18.26
CA ALA A 53 0.63 13.80 -17.77
C ALA A 53 0.67 14.07 -16.25
N GLU A 54 1.51 13.32 -15.55
CA GLU A 54 1.68 13.46 -14.11
C GLU A 54 3.05 14.06 -13.78
N GLN A 55 3.09 14.87 -12.73
CA GLN A 55 4.34 15.50 -12.28
C GLN A 55 5.17 14.51 -11.45
N VAL A 56 6.43 14.33 -11.82
CA VAL A 56 7.40 13.46 -11.11
C VAL A 56 7.53 13.84 -9.63
N SER A 57 7.52 15.15 -9.32
CA SER A 57 7.58 15.65 -7.94
C SER A 57 6.43 15.12 -7.08
N ARG A 58 5.23 14.96 -7.64
CA ARG A 58 4.09 14.35 -6.95
C ARG A 58 4.32 12.88 -6.69
N TRP A 59 4.88 12.13 -7.64
CA TRP A 59 5.20 10.71 -7.45
C TRP A 59 6.18 10.49 -6.30
N GLN A 60 7.25 11.29 -6.26
CA GLN A 60 8.24 11.23 -5.18
C GLN A 60 7.63 11.60 -3.82
N ALA A 61 6.74 12.59 -3.79
CA ALA A 61 6.03 12.99 -2.57
C ALA A 61 5.09 11.88 -2.06
N GLU A 62 4.33 11.23 -2.94
CA GLU A 62 3.47 10.09 -2.59
C GLU A 62 4.31 8.89 -2.13
N ALA A 63 5.45 8.62 -2.78
CA ALA A 63 6.35 7.56 -2.37
C ALA A 63 6.95 7.83 -0.98
N LYS A 64 7.28 9.10 -0.68
CA LYS A 64 7.69 9.52 0.67
C LYS A 64 6.61 9.24 1.70
N LEU A 65 5.36 9.55 1.40
CA LEU A 65 4.25 9.30 2.31
C LEU A 65 4.04 7.83 2.62
N ILE A 66 4.12 6.97 1.61
CA ILE A 66 4.01 5.53 1.83
C ILE A 66 5.21 5.02 2.64
N ARG A 67 6.44 5.53 2.42
CA ARG A 67 7.59 5.19 3.28
C ARG A 67 7.34 5.59 4.73
N GLU A 68 6.87 6.81 4.96
CA GLU A 68 6.58 7.35 6.29
C GLU A 68 5.55 6.47 7.01
N ALA A 69 4.46 6.10 6.32
CA ALA A 69 3.45 5.19 6.86
C ALA A 69 4.03 3.79 7.16
N LEU A 70 4.91 3.25 6.31
CA LEU A 70 5.55 1.96 6.55
C LEU A 70 6.51 1.98 7.73
N THR A 71 7.26 3.07 7.90
CA THR A 71 8.17 3.20 9.04
C THR A 71 7.38 3.35 10.33
N ALA A 72 6.30 4.15 10.33
CA ALA A 72 5.39 4.27 11.46
C ALA A 72 4.77 2.92 11.84
N TYR A 73 4.27 2.17 10.86
CA TYR A 73 3.69 0.86 11.10
C TYR A 73 4.73 -0.13 11.65
N ARG A 74 5.96 -0.16 11.10
CA ARG A 74 7.05 -0.99 11.62
C ARG A 74 7.35 -0.68 13.08
N ILE A 75 7.46 0.59 13.45
CA ILE A 75 7.77 1.01 14.83
C ILE A 75 6.65 0.55 15.77
N LEU A 76 5.38 0.69 15.36
CA LEU A 76 4.24 0.18 16.13
C LEU A 76 4.29 -1.35 16.28
N GLU A 77 4.69 -2.08 15.24
CA GLU A 77 4.83 -3.55 15.30
C GLU A 77 5.99 -3.99 16.20
N THR A 78 7.12 -3.27 16.20
CA THR A 78 8.33 -3.67 16.94
C THR A 78 8.45 -3.06 18.32
N GLY A 79 7.69 -2.00 18.64
CA GLY A 79 7.83 -1.21 19.87
C GLY A 79 9.09 -0.34 19.92
N ASP A 80 9.78 -0.16 18.79
CA ASP A 80 11.06 0.56 18.70
C ASP A 80 10.86 2.08 18.55
N PHE A 81 10.35 2.70 19.62
CA PHE A 81 9.98 4.13 19.62
C PHE A 81 11.17 5.11 19.70
N GLU A 82 12.41 4.60 19.77
CA GLU A 82 13.61 5.42 19.64
C GLU A 82 13.88 5.80 18.17
N ALA A 83 13.38 5.00 17.22
CA ALA A 83 13.42 5.31 15.79
C ALA A 83 12.39 6.39 15.34
N LEU A 84 11.65 7.00 16.28
CA LEU A 84 10.53 7.92 16.00
C LEU A 84 10.98 9.29 15.47
N GLU A 85 12.11 9.82 15.96
CA GLU A 85 12.59 11.16 15.60
C GLU A 85 12.96 11.28 14.11
N GLU A 86 13.26 10.16 13.46
CA GLU A 86 13.58 10.10 12.02
C GLU A 86 12.34 10.19 11.11
N VAL A 87 11.15 9.89 11.62
CA VAL A 87 9.92 9.69 10.81
C VAL A 87 9.08 10.94 10.71
N VAL A 88 9.02 11.75 11.77
CA VAL A 88 8.09 12.89 11.87
C VAL A 88 8.82 14.16 11.43
N THR A 89 9.07 14.30 10.13
CA THR A 89 9.57 15.57 9.58
C THR A 89 8.42 16.51 9.25
N ASP A 90 8.32 17.59 10.02
CA ASP A 90 7.68 18.89 9.76
C ASP A 90 6.72 18.93 8.56
N ARG A 91 5.44 18.64 8.81
CA ARG A 91 4.34 18.94 7.88
C ARG A 91 3.49 20.05 8.47
N PRO A 92 3.16 21.10 7.69
CA PRO A 92 2.19 22.08 8.14
C PRO A 92 0.86 21.37 8.41
N ALA A 93 0.24 21.71 9.53
CA ALA A 93 -1.10 21.27 9.85
C ALA A 93 -2.01 21.56 8.65
N VAL A 94 -2.71 20.53 8.15
CA VAL A 94 -3.80 20.74 7.21
C VAL A 94 -4.78 21.69 7.89
N GLN A 95 -4.95 22.89 7.34
CA GLN A 95 -5.96 23.83 7.83
C GLN A 95 -7.31 23.15 7.61
N ALA A 96 -7.93 22.67 8.69
CA ALA A 96 -9.33 22.27 8.65
C ALA A 96 -10.13 23.47 8.12
N GLN A 97 -10.89 23.28 7.04
CA GLN A 97 -11.81 24.32 6.58
C GLN A 97 -12.80 24.62 7.72
N PRO A 98 -12.97 25.89 8.14
CA PRO A 98 -13.97 26.24 9.15
C PRO A 98 -15.35 25.77 8.68
N GLY A 99 -15.99 24.88 9.44
CA GLY A 99 -17.33 24.35 9.14
C GLY A 99 -17.37 23.01 8.39
N ALA A 100 -16.23 22.40 8.06
CA ALA A 100 -16.23 21.00 7.64
C ALA A 100 -16.53 20.11 8.86
N VAL A 101 -17.66 19.40 8.84
CA VAL A 101 -17.90 18.30 9.78
C VAL A 101 -16.94 17.18 9.43
N ASP A 102 -15.77 17.20 10.05
CA ASP A 102 -14.89 16.04 10.06
C ASP A 102 -15.48 15.04 11.05
N TRP A 103 -16.25 14.08 10.53
CA TRP A 103 -16.83 12.97 11.30
C TRP A 103 -15.78 12.08 12.00
N TYR A 104 -14.49 12.37 11.78
CA TYR A 104 -13.35 11.77 12.45
C TYR A 104 -12.65 12.65 13.49
N THR A 105 -13.01 13.94 13.62
CA THR A 105 -12.61 14.75 14.77
C THR A 105 -13.48 14.35 15.95
N VAL A 106 -12.82 13.76 16.95
CA VAL A 106 -13.41 13.64 18.29
C VAL A 106 -13.49 15.06 18.84
N ASP A 107 -14.70 15.58 19.03
CA ASP A 107 -14.93 16.87 19.69
C ASP A 107 -14.35 16.83 21.10
N PHE A 108 -13.27 17.56 21.33
CA PHE A 108 -12.82 17.89 22.68
C PHE A 108 -13.18 19.36 22.93
N GLU A 109 -14.03 19.59 23.91
CA GLU A 109 -14.59 20.91 24.25
C GLU A 109 -13.51 22.02 24.35
N LYS A 110 -13.88 23.19 23.84
CA LYS A 110 -13.09 24.42 23.83
C LYS A 110 -12.61 24.79 25.24
N ARG A 111 -11.30 24.75 25.47
CA ARG A 111 -10.63 25.62 26.45
C ARG A 111 -9.53 26.45 25.78
N GLY A 112 -9.91 27.70 25.49
CA GLY A 112 -9.07 28.90 25.52
C GLY A 112 -7.77 28.93 24.71
N GLY A 113 -7.80 29.68 23.61
CA GLY A 113 -6.72 30.59 23.19
C GLY A 113 -5.43 30.00 22.59
N GLY A 114 -5.19 30.28 21.30
CA GLY A 114 -3.84 30.31 20.72
C GLY A 114 -3.52 29.19 19.74
N LEU A 115 -3.55 29.51 18.43
CA LEU A 115 -3.26 28.63 17.30
C LEU A 115 -1.76 28.57 17.00
N VAL A 116 -0.90 28.05 17.89
CA VAL A 116 0.53 27.81 17.59
C VAL A 116 1.03 26.63 18.43
N LYS A 117 1.65 25.61 17.80
CA LYS A 117 2.42 24.55 18.48
C LYS A 117 1.66 23.72 19.54
N ARG A 118 0.42 23.30 19.28
CA ARG A 118 -0.16 22.13 19.96
C ARG A 118 0.19 20.87 19.19
N THR A 119 1.46 20.54 19.34
CA THR A 119 2.22 19.36 18.97
C THR A 119 1.41 18.08 19.24
N LEU A 120 1.74 17.02 18.49
CA LEU A 120 1.31 15.61 18.62
C LEU A 120 1.06 15.07 20.06
N ASN A 121 1.56 15.74 21.09
CA ASN A 121 1.44 15.39 22.51
C ASN A 121 0.06 15.63 23.14
N THR A 122 -0.82 16.49 22.60
CA THR A 122 -2.03 16.90 23.35
C THR A 122 -3.32 16.20 22.93
N LEU A 123 -3.38 15.57 21.75
CA LEU A 123 -4.64 14.99 21.21
C LEU A 123 -4.55 13.50 20.84
N ALA A 124 -3.38 12.88 20.99
CA ALA A 124 -3.20 11.47 20.68
C ALA A 124 -3.29 10.62 21.96
N ALA A 125 -4.34 9.81 22.07
CA ALA A 125 -4.49 8.67 22.99
C ALA A 125 -3.57 8.68 24.24
N GLY A 126 -3.84 9.57 25.20
CA GLY A 126 -3.19 9.55 26.51
C GLY A 126 -1.76 10.10 26.61
N GLY A 127 -1.22 10.76 25.57
CA GLY A 127 0.09 11.44 25.63
C GLY A 127 1.31 10.52 25.46
N THR A 128 1.11 9.31 24.94
CA THR A 128 2.19 8.34 24.71
C THR A 128 2.80 8.48 23.30
N LYS A 129 4.08 8.09 23.14
CA LYS A 129 4.75 7.99 21.82
C LYS A 129 3.95 7.08 20.87
N GLU A 130 3.42 5.98 21.38
CA GLU A 130 2.58 5.03 20.66
C GLU A 130 1.28 5.68 20.15
N GLY A 131 0.55 6.36 21.03
CA GLY A 131 -0.69 7.05 20.66
C GLY A 131 -0.47 8.10 19.57
N ALA A 132 0.60 8.90 19.70
CA ALA A 132 1.00 9.89 18.70
C ALA A 132 1.30 9.25 17.34
N LEU A 133 1.96 8.10 17.35
CA LEU A 133 2.31 7.40 16.12
C LEU A 133 1.10 6.74 15.45
N TRP A 134 0.18 6.15 16.23
CA TRP A 134 -1.12 5.67 15.71
C TRP A 134 -1.93 6.80 15.07
N PHE A 135 -2.00 7.96 15.73
CA PHE A 135 -2.70 9.13 15.20
C PHE A 135 -2.08 9.57 13.87
N HIS A 136 -0.75 9.64 13.81
CA HIS A 136 -0.03 10.01 12.61
C HIS A 136 -0.27 9.02 11.45
N LEU A 137 -0.11 7.72 11.70
CA LEU A 137 -0.35 6.66 10.71
C LEU A 137 -1.79 6.70 10.19
N ARG A 138 -2.77 6.82 11.09
CA ARG A 138 -4.18 6.98 10.75
C ARG A 138 -4.39 8.17 9.81
N ARG A 139 -3.81 9.33 10.13
CA ARG A 139 -3.96 10.53 9.30
C ARG A 139 -3.40 10.31 7.88
N LEU A 140 -2.18 9.77 7.76
CA LEU A 140 -1.56 9.49 6.46
C LEU A 140 -2.41 8.56 5.58
N VAL A 141 -2.88 7.46 6.17
CA VAL A 141 -3.69 6.46 5.48
C VAL A 141 -5.04 7.05 5.11
N ASN A 142 -5.75 7.68 6.05
CA ASN A 142 -7.10 8.20 5.81
C ASN A 142 -7.13 9.34 4.80
N ASP A 143 -6.20 10.30 4.86
CA ASP A 143 -6.09 11.39 3.87
C ASP A 143 -5.96 10.80 2.46
N SER A 144 -5.13 9.77 2.31
CA SER A 144 -4.89 9.14 1.01
C SER A 144 -6.06 8.28 0.54
N LEU A 145 -6.74 7.57 1.45
CA LEU A 145 -7.94 6.79 1.12
C LEU A 145 -9.09 7.70 0.71
N LYS A 146 -9.32 8.79 1.44
CA LYS A 146 -10.39 9.77 1.17
C LYS A 146 -10.35 10.28 -0.28
N ASP A 147 -9.16 10.58 -0.78
CA ASP A 147 -8.97 11.18 -2.11
C ASP A 147 -8.92 10.16 -3.26
N ASN A 148 -8.69 8.87 -2.96
CA ASN A 148 -8.36 7.88 -3.99
C ASN A 148 -9.15 6.56 -3.90
N VAL A 149 -10.00 6.39 -2.89
CA VAL A 149 -10.84 5.21 -2.71
C VAL A 149 -12.28 5.66 -2.53
N HIS A 150 -13.17 5.08 -3.32
CA HIS A 150 -14.58 5.38 -3.27
C HIS A 150 -15.34 4.19 -2.68
N VAL A 151 -16.32 4.48 -1.84
CA VAL A 151 -17.36 3.52 -1.48
C VAL A 151 -18.39 3.56 -2.60
N GLN A 152 -18.67 2.40 -3.20
CA GLN A 152 -19.61 2.27 -4.31
C GLN A 152 -20.61 1.18 -4.00
N LEU A 153 -21.86 1.40 -4.39
CA LEU A 153 -22.86 0.34 -4.46
C LEU A 153 -22.66 -0.40 -5.78
N GLN A 154 -22.43 -1.71 -5.73
CA GLN A 154 -22.27 -2.55 -6.91
C GLN A 154 -23.28 -3.68 -6.92
N ILE A 155 -23.75 -4.00 -8.12
CA ILE A 155 -24.55 -5.19 -8.38
C ILE A 155 -23.63 -6.09 -9.20
N LEU A 156 -23.11 -7.13 -8.54
CA LEU A 156 -22.34 -8.18 -9.20
C LEU A 156 -23.34 -9.27 -9.61
N ASP A 157 -23.29 -10.42 -8.94
CA ASP A 157 -24.26 -11.51 -9.09
C ASP A 157 -25.05 -11.65 -7.78
N GLY A 158 -26.10 -10.84 -7.59
CA GLY A 158 -26.90 -10.86 -6.35
C GLY A 158 -27.46 -9.50 -5.93
N PRO A 159 -27.89 -9.35 -4.66
CA PRO A 159 -28.35 -8.07 -4.14
C PRO A 159 -27.22 -7.02 -4.17
N PRO A 160 -27.56 -5.72 -4.19
CA PRO A 160 -26.56 -4.66 -4.17
C PRO A 160 -25.65 -4.73 -2.94
N GLU A 161 -24.33 -4.65 -3.14
CA GLU A 161 -23.32 -4.66 -2.08
C GLU A 161 -22.54 -3.33 -2.04
N LEU A 162 -22.23 -2.86 -0.83
CA LEU A 162 -21.30 -1.75 -0.65
C LEU A 162 -19.87 -2.26 -0.71
N VAL A 163 -19.09 -1.74 -1.66
CA VAL A 163 -17.71 -2.15 -1.88
C VAL A 163 -16.77 -0.95 -1.87
N THR A 164 -15.56 -1.13 -1.38
CA THR A 164 -14.48 -0.15 -1.51
C THR A 164 -13.73 -0.38 -2.81
N ARG A 165 -13.65 0.65 -3.65
CA ARG A 165 -12.99 0.60 -4.95
C ARG A 165 -11.93 1.69 -5.06
N PRO A 166 -10.67 1.34 -5.33
CA PRO A 166 -9.66 2.34 -5.64
C PRO A 166 -9.98 3.00 -6.98
N ALA A 167 -9.93 4.33 -7.02
CA ALA A 167 -10.16 5.13 -8.21
C ALA A 167 -8.98 5.07 -9.20
N ASN A 168 -7.80 4.75 -8.69
CA ASN A 168 -6.54 4.75 -9.43
C ASN A 168 -5.48 3.87 -8.74
N LEU A 169 -4.28 3.79 -9.34
CA LEU A 169 -3.21 2.94 -8.83
C LEU A 169 -2.69 3.38 -7.46
N LEU A 170 -2.67 4.69 -7.18
CA LEU A 170 -2.33 5.22 -5.87
C LEU A 170 -3.30 4.78 -4.79
N GLY A 171 -4.61 4.94 -5.04
CA GLY A 171 -5.66 4.48 -4.13
C GLY A 171 -5.59 2.98 -3.90
N PHE A 172 -5.24 2.22 -4.93
CA PHE A 172 -5.02 0.78 -4.79
C PHE A 172 -3.87 0.47 -3.82
N MET A 173 -2.75 1.18 -3.93
CA MET A 173 -1.60 1.00 -3.04
C MET A 173 -1.91 1.37 -1.59
N TRP A 174 -2.60 2.49 -1.36
CA TRP A 174 -3.02 2.90 -0.03
C TRP A 174 -4.06 1.97 0.58
N LEU A 175 -5.03 1.48 -0.21
CA LEU A 175 -6.00 0.47 0.24
C LEU A 175 -5.30 -0.84 0.61
N GLN A 176 -4.32 -1.25 -0.20
CA GLN A 176 -3.52 -2.43 0.07
C GLN A 176 -2.72 -2.32 1.38
N LEU A 177 -2.13 -1.14 1.65
CA LEU A 177 -1.44 -0.86 2.92
C LEU A 177 -2.43 -0.88 4.09
N ALA A 178 -3.58 -0.22 3.96
CA ALA A 178 -4.61 -0.19 5.00
C ALA A 178 -5.06 -1.61 5.37
N GLN A 179 -5.34 -2.46 4.37
CA GLN A 179 -5.71 -3.86 4.56
C GLN A 179 -4.64 -4.69 5.25
N GLU A 180 -3.35 -4.39 5.04
CA GLU A 180 -2.25 -5.04 5.75
C GLU A 180 -2.19 -4.58 7.21
N ILE A 181 -2.29 -3.27 7.47
CA ILE A 181 -2.28 -2.70 8.83
C ILE A 181 -3.36 -3.32 9.71
N VAL A 182 -4.58 -3.48 9.18
CA VAL A 182 -5.71 -4.06 9.94
C VAL A 182 -5.77 -5.59 9.87
N GLY A 183 -4.82 -6.24 9.20
CA GLY A 183 -4.73 -7.70 9.11
C GLY A 183 -5.76 -8.38 8.19
N ILE A 184 -6.59 -7.62 7.45
CA ILE A 184 -7.57 -8.16 6.48
C ILE A 184 -6.86 -8.92 5.35
N ARG A 185 -5.70 -8.44 4.89
CA ARG A 185 -4.90 -9.14 3.89
C ARG A 185 -3.47 -9.35 4.37
N GLN A 186 -3.07 -10.61 4.42
CA GLN A 186 -1.71 -10.99 4.80
C GLN A 186 -0.91 -11.43 3.57
N ARG A 187 0.35 -10.99 3.53
CA ARG A 187 1.30 -11.33 2.47
C ARG A 187 2.39 -12.25 3.01
N ARG A 188 2.86 -13.18 2.17
CA ARG A 188 4.12 -13.91 2.38
C ARG A 188 5.10 -13.70 1.24
N ILE A 189 6.39 -13.90 1.53
CA ILE A 189 7.45 -13.96 0.52
C ILE A 189 7.59 -15.39 0.03
N CYS A 190 7.57 -15.58 -1.29
CA CYS A 190 7.81 -16.88 -1.91
C CYS A 190 9.27 -17.31 -1.70
N GLN A 191 9.50 -18.47 -1.08
CA GLN A 191 10.85 -18.99 -0.83
C GLN A 191 11.62 -19.38 -2.10
N GLN A 192 10.95 -19.53 -3.24
CA GLN A 192 11.60 -19.86 -4.51
C GLN A 192 12.00 -18.62 -5.32
N CYS A 193 11.14 -17.61 -5.42
CA CYS A 193 11.34 -16.48 -6.34
C CYS A 193 11.41 -15.12 -5.65
N GLY A 194 11.28 -15.05 -4.32
CA GLY A 194 11.35 -13.82 -3.53
C GLY A 194 10.17 -12.86 -3.71
N LYS A 195 9.22 -13.15 -4.60
CA LYS A 195 8.04 -12.30 -4.83
C LYS A 195 7.03 -12.46 -3.69
N GLY A 196 6.37 -11.37 -3.31
CA GLY A 196 5.22 -11.40 -2.42
C GLY A 196 4.03 -12.13 -3.05
N PHE A 197 3.22 -12.81 -2.24
CA PHE A 197 1.92 -13.35 -2.63
C PHE A 197 0.90 -13.25 -1.48
N TRP A 198 -0.38 -13.12 -1.82
CA TRP A 198 -1.47 -13.02 -0.85
C TRP A 198 -1.76 -14.39 -0.26
N LEU A 199 -1.94 -14.45 1.06
CA LEU A 199 -2.65 -15.54 1.70
C LEU A 199 -4.14 -15.30 1.51
N VAL A 200 -4.85 -16.33 1.09
CA VAL A 200 -6.32 -16.32 1.05
C VAL A 200 -6.84 -17.26 2.13
N GLU A 201 -7.95 -16.88 2.75
CA GLU A 201 -8.66 -17.80 3.62
C GLU A 201 -9.24 -18.95 2.81
N ARG A 202 -9.46 -20.09 3.49
CA ARG A 202 -9.84 -21.34 2.84
C ARG A 202 -11.27 -21.23 2.31
N GLY A 203 -11.45 -20.98 1.02
CA GLY A 203 -12.78 -21.05 0.38
C GLY A 203 -13.17 -19.89 -0.53
N GLU A 204 -12.41 -18.78 -0.55
CA GLU A 204 -12.73 -17.64 -1.42
C GLU A 204 -12.03 -17.73 -2.79
N GLY A 205 -12.83 -17.93 -3.85
CA GLY A 205 -12.41 -17.81 -5.25
C GLY A 205 -11.57 -18.97 -5.81
N ARG A 206 -11.25 -18.89 -7.11
CA ARG A 206 -10.47 -19.91 -7.87
C ARG A 206 -9.01 -20.06 -7.42
N SER A 207 -8.52 -19.23 -6.49
CA SER A 207 -7.12 -19.22 -6.08
C SER A 207 -6.90 -19.99 -4.78
N ARG A 208 -6.08 -21.05 -4.83
CA ARG A 208 -5.87 -22.03 -3.74
C ARG A 208 -4.68 -21.70 -2.83
N THR A 209 -4.38 -20.43 -2.55
CA THR A 209 -3.23 -20.09 -1.70
C THR A 209 -3.57 -20.22 -0.22
N ARG A 210 -3.56 -21.48 0.25
CA ARG A 210 -3.76 -21.85 1.65
C ARG A 210 -2.92 -20.98 2.61
N ARG A 211 -3.43 -20.72 3.81
CA ARG A 211 -2.75 -19.94 4.89
C ARG A 211 -1.32 -20.43 5.20
N ASP A 212 -1.03 -21.71 4.97
CA ASP A 212 0.27 -22.35 5.17
C ASP A 212 1.19 -22.30 3.94
N ALA A 213 0.77 -21.70 2.82
CA ALA A 213 1.56 -21.65 1.61
C ALA A 213 2.89 -20.91 1.82
N ILE A 214 3.98 -21.48 1.28
CA ILE A 214 5.33 -20.90 1.29
C ILE A 214 5.82 -20.54 -0.13
N TYR A 215 5.04 -20.87 -1.16
CA TYR A 215 5.33 -20.59 -2.57
C TYR A 215 4.13 -19.89 -3.23
N CYS A 216 4.41 -18.92 -4.10
CA CYS A 216 3.37 -18.13 -4.77
C CYS A 216 2.59 -18.88 -5.87
N SER A 217 3.07 -20.05 -6.32
CA SER A 217 2.43 -20.83 -7.37
C SER A 217 2.88 -22.29 -7.38
N GLY A 218 2.11 -23.16 -8.03
CA GLY A 218 2.52 -24.55 -8.28
C GLY A 218 3.83 -24.66 -9.05
N ARG A 219 4.08 -23.75 -10.00
CA ARG A 219 5.35 -23.67 -10.74
C ARG A 219 6.53 -23.41 -9.81
N CYS A 220 6.41 -22.45 -8.89
CA CYS A 220 7.46 -22.18 -7.90
C CYS A 220 7.66 -23.35 -6.94
N LYS A 221 6.59 -24.06 -6.54
CA LYS A 221 6.70 -25.28 -5.73
C LYS A 221 7.49 -26.37 -6.43
N VAL A 222 7.18 -26.65 -7.70
CA VAL A 222 7.88 -27.67 -8.50
C VAL A 222 9.33 -27.26 -8.75
N ALA A 223 9.60 -25.99 -9.05
CA ALA A 223 10.97 -25.49 -9.24
C ALA A 223 11.81 -25.65 -7.96
N ALA A 224 11.27 -25.30 -6.79
CA ALA A 224 11.93 -25.51 -5.50
C ALA A 224 12.20 -26.99 -5.20
N TYR A 225 11.26 -27.89 -5.55
CA TYR A 225 11.46 -29.33 -5.43
C TYR A 225 12.60 -29.83 -6.33
N ARG A 226 12.62 -29.42 -7.61
CA ARG A 226 13.68 -29.80 -8.55
C ARG A 226 15.06 -29.32 -8.10
N LYS A 227 15.15 -28.08 -7.61
CA LYS A 227 16.40 -27.52 -7.07
C LYS A 227 16.94 -28.36 -5.92
N ARG A 228 16.10 -28.66 -4.92
CA ARG A 228 16.49 -29.51 -3.78
C ARG A 228 16.94 -30.92 -4.20
N LYS A 229 16.26 -31.52 -5.18
CA LYS A 229 16.64 -32.85 -5.69
C LYS A 229 18.00 -32.83 -6.41
N ALA A 230 18.28 -31.80 -7.20
CA ALA A 230 19.56 -31.63 -7.87
C ALA A 230 20.72 -31.38 -6.88
N GLU A 231 20.47 -30.57 -5.85
CA GLU A 231 21.44 -30.31 -4.77
C GLU A 231 21.74 -31.60 -3.98
N ALA A 232 20.72 -32.41 -3.68
CA ALA A 232 20.89 -33.69 -2.98
C ALA A 232 21.64 -34.73 -3.83
N SER A 233 21.41 -34.79 -5.14
CA SER A 233 22.21 -35.68 -6.01
C SER A 233 23.68 -35.25 -6.05
N LEU A 234 23.95 -33.94 -6.12
CA LEU A 234 25.32 -33.41 -6.14
C LEU A 234 26.07 -33.56 -4.81
N SER A 235 25.35 -33.62 -3.68
CA SER A 235 25.97 -33.84 -2.36
C SER A 235 26.27 -35.30 -2.06
N THR A 236 25.71 -36.23 -2.82
CA THR A 236 25.91 -37.69 -2.61
C THR A 236 27.09 -38.21 -3.46
N ASP A 237 27.52 -37.45 -4.46
CA ASP A 237 28.69 -37.73 -5.32
C ASP A 237 30.01 -37.09 -4.78
N ARG A 238 30.01 -36.56 -3.55
CA ARG A 238 31.19 -36.05 -2.83
C ARG A 238 31.46 -36.89 -1.59
#